data_AF-A0A2N1Z579-F1
#
_entry.id   AF-A0A2N1Z579-F1
#
_cell.length_a   1.000
_cell.length_b   1.000
_cell.length_c   1.000
_cell.angle_alpha   90.00
_cell.angle_beta   90.00
_cell.angle_gamma   90.00
#
_symmetry.space_group_name_H-M   'P 1'
#
loop_
_entity.id
_entity.type
_entity.pdbx_description
1 polymer ?
#
loop_
_entity_poly.entity_id
_entity_poly.type
_entity_poly.pdbx_seq_one_letter_code
_entity_poly.pdbx_strand_id
1 'polypeptide(L)'
;MSTENTAMDLEIAYSAVSEMYRGADLDIHALSREMRHNAPVYEGDFVAQFGVPTNAGMQQGTRPTFTLFQYSDGMAVLRDGTSFTSGFIAEGLGAFFDGLIILAMDGEQ
;
A
#
# COMPACT_ATOMS: atom_id res chain seq x y z
N MET A 1 19.23 7.26 -34.30
CA MET A 1 19.12 5.92 -33.68
C MET A 1 19.16 6.02 -32.14
N SER A 2 18.50 7.00 -31.54
CA SER A 2 18.56 7.24 -30.07
C SER A 2 17.18 7.35 -29.42
N THR A 3 16.16 7.80 -30.15
CA THR A 3 14.80 7.97 -29.65
C THR A 3 13.97 6.68 -29.65
N GLU A 4 14.13 5.81 -30.66
CA GLU A 4 13.41 4.52 -30.74
C GLU A 4 13.83 3.55 -29.64
N ASN A 5 15.12 3.48 -29.28
CA ASN A 5 15.58 2.66 -28.17
C ASN A 5 15.00 3.14 -26.83
N THR A 6 15.02 4.45 -26.55
CA THR A 6 14.45 5.00 -25.31
C THR A 6 12.94 4.79 -25.22
N ALA A 7 12.21 4.84 -26.33
CA ALA A 7 10.76 4.60 -26.36
C ALA A 7 10.41 3.13 -26.08
N MET A 8 11.15 2.18 -26.69
CA MET A 8 10.99 0.75 -26.43
C MET A 8 11.38 0.37 -25.00
N ASP A 9 12.43 0.98 -24.45
CA ASP A 9 12.81 0.82 -23.05
C ASP A 9 11.72 1.33 -22.09
N LEU A 10 11.03 2.42 -22.45
CA LEU A 10 9.93 2.97 -21.66
C LEU A 10 8.68 2.08 -21.70
N GLU A 11 8.31 1.56 -22.86
CA GLU A 11 7.18 0.64 -23.01
C GLU A 11 7.39 -0.64 -22.22
N ILE A 12 8.60 -1.21 -22.25
CA ILE A 12 8.98 -2.38 -21.48
C ILE A 12 8.89 -2.09 -19.98
N ALA A 13 9.47 -0.97 -19.53
CA ALA A 13 9.42 -0.57 -18.12
C ALA A 13 7.98 -0.36 -17.62
N TYR A 14 7.16 0.34 -18.42
CA TYR A 14 5.75 0.57 -18.10
C TYR A 14 4.95 -0.71 -18.05
N SER A 15 5.15 -1.62 -19.01
CA SER A 15 4.46 -2.90 -19.08
C SER A 15 4.82 -3.78 -17.89
N ALA A 16 6.10 -3.85 -17.52
CA ALA A 16 6.55 -4.62 -16.37
C ALA A 16 5.94 -4.12 -15.05
N VAL A 17 5.89 -2.81 -14.82
CA VAL A 17 5.24 -2.22 -13.64
C VAL A 17 3.73 -2.47 -13.66
N SER A 18 3.10 -2.31 -14.82
CA SER A 18 1.67 -2.53 -14.98
C SER A 18 1.28 -3.99 -14.72
N GLU A 19 2.06 -4.95 -15.20
CA GLU A 19 1.86 -6.38 -14.94
C GLU A 19 2.05 -6.70 -13.45
N MET A 20 3.07 -6.12 -12.82
CA MET A 20 3.36 -6.33 -11.39
C MET A 20 2.23 -5.84 -10.47
N TYR A 21 1.56 -4.73 -10.80
CA TYR A 21 0.49 -4.15 -9.99
C TYR A 21 -0.93 -4.46 -10.50
N ARG A 22 -1.09 -5.15 -11.63
CA ARG A 22 -2.41 -5.53 -12.17
C ARG A 22 -3.24 -6.33 -11.17
N GLY A 23 -2.58 -7.20 -10.41
CA GLY A 23 -3.23 -8.13 -9.49
C GLY A 23 -4.01 -9.23 -10.19
N ALA A 24 -4.80 -9.96 -9.41
CA ALA A 24 -5.68 -11.02 -9.90
C ALA A 24 -6.98 -10.46 -10.51
N ASP A 25 -7.60 -11.22 -11.41
CA ASP A 25 -8.94 -10.92 -11.95
C ASP A 25 -10.01 -11.23 -10.90
N LEU A 26 -10.24 -10.28 -10.00
CA LEU A 26 -11.16 -10.41 -8.87
C LEU A 26 -11.92 -9.11 -8.57
N ASP A 27 -13.08 -9.25 -7.92
CA ASP A 27 -13.84 -8.11 -7.39
C ASP A 27 -13.39 -7.81 -5.95
N ILE A 28 -12.43 -6.89 -5.82
CA ILE A 28 -11.92 -6.47 -4.51
C ILE A 28 -13.00 -5.83 -3.63
N HIS A 29 -14.04 -5.24 -4.22
CA HIS A 29 -15.15 -4.65 -3.46
C HIS A 29 -16.07 -5.73 -2.88
N ALA A 30 -16.31 -6.82 -3.62
CA ALA A 30 -17.04 -7.98 -3.11
C ALA A 30 -16.28 -8.66 -1.97
N LEU A 31 -14.98 -8.90 -2.14
CA LEU A 31 -14.13 -9.47 -1.09
C LEU A 31 -14.08 -8.57 0.16
N SER A 32 -13.89 -7.26 -0.03
CA SER A 32 -13.93 -6.30 1.09
C SER A 32 -15.30 -6.27 1.80
N ARG A 33 -16.40 -6.51 1.07
CA ARG A 33 -17.75 -6.61 1.65
C ARG A 33 -17.87 -7.84 2.54
N GLU A 34 -17.38 -8.98 2.09
CA GLU A 34 -17.34 -10.20 2.90
C GLU A 34 -16.53 -9.98 4.18
N MET A 35 -15.34 -9.38 4.06
CA MET A 35 -14.48 -9.11 5.21
C MET A 35 -15.14 -8.16 6.22
N ARG A 36 -15.88 -7.13 5.79
CA ARG A 36 -16.67 -6.29 6.72
C ARG A 36 -17.65 -7.09 7.58
N HIS A 37 -18.19 -8.20 7.08
CA HIS A 37 -19.13 -9.05 7.80
C HIS A 37 -18.44 -10.10 8.67
N ASN A 38 -17.42 -10.76 8.13
CA ASN A 38 -16.84 -11.96 8.73
C ASN A 38 -15.58 -11.70 9.56
N ALA A 39 -14.75 -10.75 9.13
CA ALA A 39 -13.46 -10.42 9.74
C ALA A 39 -13.11 -8.93 9.50
N PRO A 40 -13.86 -7.99 10.13
CA PRO A 40 -13.72 -6.56 9.86
C PRO A 40 -12.35 -5.98 10.23
N VAL A 41 -11.64 -6.67 11.13
CA VAL A 41 -10.22 -6.49 11.44
C VAL A 41 -9.53 -7.81 11.09
N TYR A 42 -8.68 -7.78 10.08
CA TYR A 42 -7.92 -8.95 9.62
C TYR A 42 -6.46 -8.80 10.01
N GLU A 43 -5.89 -9.80 10.66
CA GLU A 43 -4.45 -9.87 10.91
C GLU A 43 -3.75 -10.35 9.63
N GLY A 44 -3.01 -9.43 9.02
CA GLY A 44 -2.25 -9.65 7.81
C GLY A 44 -2.45 -8.56 6.76
N ASP A 45 -1.65 -8.68 5.71
CA ASP A 45 -1.81 -7.92 4.48
C ASP A 45 -2.83 -8.62 3.58
N PHE A 46 -4.05 -8.10 3.58
CA PHE A 46 -5.13 -8.69 2.80
C PHE A 46 -4.88 -8.63 1.29
N VAL A 47 -4.14 -7.65 0.79
CA VAL A 47 -3.97 -7.45 -0.66
C VAL A 47 -2.81 -8.30 -1.20
N ALA A 48 -1.76 -8.52 -0.40
CA ALA A 48 -0.62 -9.34 -0.80
C ALA A 48 -0.99 -10.77 -1.19
N GLN A 49 -2.06 -11.35 -0.62
CA GLN A 49 -2.52 -12.69 -0.97
C GLN A 49 -2.98 -12.82 -2.44
N PHE A 50 -3.22 -11.69 -3.12
CA PHE A 50 -3.61 -11.62 -4.53
C PHE A 50 -2.44 -11.30 -5.47
N GLY A 51 -1.20 -11.37 -4.98
CA GLY A 51 0.01 -11.15 -5.78
C GLY A 51 0.32 -9.69 -6.09
N VAL A 52 -0.37 -8.75 -5.44
CA VAL A 52 -0.10 -7.31 -5.58
C VAL A 52 0.89 -6.86 -4.51
N PRO A 53 2.04 -6.27 -4.88
CA PRO A 53 2.97 -5.71 -3.89
C PRO A 53 2.31 -4.59 -3.08
N THR A 54 2.62 -4.53 -1.79
CA THR A 54 2.09 -3.48 -0.90
C THR A 54 3.21 -2.86 -0.05
N ASN A 55 2.91 -1.69 0.54
CA ASN A 55 3.79 -1.07 1.52
C ASN A 55 3.91 -1.89 2.81
N ALA A 56 2.86 -2.62 3.20
CA ALA A 56 2.89 -3.46 4.40
C ALA A 56 3.80 -4.69 4.21
N GLY A 57 3.85 -5.23 2.98
CA GLY A 57 4.71 -6.36 2.61
C GLY A 57 6.20 -6.12 2.84
N MET A 58 6.68 -4.86 2.76
CA MET A 58 8.08 -4.52 3.05
C MET A 58 8.49 -4.86 4.50
N GLN A 59 7.53 -4.92 5.41
CA GLN A 59 7.74 -5.13 6.84
C GLN A 59 7.08 -6.43 7.31
N GLN A 60 6.79 -7.33 6.38
CA GLN A 60 6.20 -8.62 6.69
C GLN A 60 7.14 -9.43 7.59
N GLY A 61 6.63 -9.88 8.73
CA GLY A 61 7.39 -10.66 9.72
C GLY A 61 8.24 -9.83 10.68
N THR A 62 8.32 -8.50 10.53
CA THR A 62 9.00 -7.63 11.50
C THR A 62 8.04 -7.06 12.54
N ARG A 63 6.78 -6.83 12.16
CA ARG A 63 5.70 -6.36 13.03
C ARG A 63 4.34 -6.93 12.61
N PRO A 64 3.38 -7.10 13.55
CA PRO A 64 2.00 -7.41 13.20
C PRO A 64 1.45 -6.40 12.19
N THR A 65 0.76 -6.89 11.18
CA THR A 65 0.09 -6.09 10.16
C THR A 65 -1.40 -6.33 10.27
N PHE A 66 -2.21 -5.28 10.11
CA PHE A 66 -3.66 -5.40 10.15
C PHE A 66 -4.30 -4.70 8.96
N THR A 67 -5.36 -5.30 8.43
CA THR A 67 -6.25 -4.70 7.43
C THR A 67 -7.59 -4.40 8.08
N LEU A 68 -8.07 -3.16 7.90
CA LEU A 68 -9.36 -2.69 8.41
C LEU A 68 -10.35 -2.53 7.26
N PHE A 69 -11.57 -3.06 7.44
CA PHE A 69 -12.60 -3.02 6.40
C PHE A 69 -13.78 -2.11 6.74
N GLN A 70 -14.01 -1.84 8.03
CA GLN A 70 -15.09 -0.96 8.47
C GLN A 70 -14.69 0.50 8.37
N TYR A 71 -15.62 1.32 7.90
CA TYR A 71 -15.41 2.77 7.80
C TYR A 71 -15.11 3.39 9.17
N SER A 72 -15.82 2.98 10.22
CA SER A 72 -15.60 3.48 11.59
C SER A 72 -14.17 3.24 12.06
N ASP A 73 -13.63 2.06 11.79
CA ASP A 73 -12.34 1.62 12.29
C ASP A 73 -11.23 2.35 11.51
N GLY A 74 -11.37 2.43 10.19
CA GLY A 74 -10.49 3.26 9.36
C GLY A 74 -10.48 4.72 9.79
N MET A 75 -11.65 5.31 10.06
CA MET A 75 -11.73 6.69 10.53
C MET A 75 -11.20 6.89 11.95
N ALA A 76 -11.30 5.89 12.82
CA ALA A 76 -10.72 5.95 14.16
C ALA A 76 -9.19 5.98 14.08
N VAL A 77 -8.59 5.09 13.28
CA VAL A 77 -7.14 5.03 13.07
C VAL A 77 -6.62 6.31 12.40
N LEU A 78 -7.24 6.75 11.31
CA LEU A 78 -6.79 7.92 10.55
C LEU A 78 -6.86 9.24 11.34
N ARG A 79 -7.64 9.30 12.42
CA ARG A 79 -7.77 10.49 13.28
C ARG A 79 -6.87 10.45 14.51
N ASP A 80 -6.31 9.30 14.84
CA ASP A 80 -5.45 9.12 16.00
C ASP A 80 -3.99 9.01 15.57
N GLY A 81 -3.41 10.16 15.20
CA GLY A 81 -1.97 10.26 14.90
C GLY A 81 -1.06 10.05 16.11
N THR A 82 -1.61 9.95 17.33
CA THR A 82 -0.81 9.65 18.53
C THR A 82 -0.54 8.17 18.71
N SER A 83 -1.50 7.32 18.34
CA SER A 83 -1.36 5.87 18.38
C SER A 83 -0.93 5.27 17.02
N PHE A 84 -1.32 5.92 15.92
CA PHE A 84 -1.09 5.42 14.55
C PHE A 84 -0.31 6.44 13.72
N THR A 85 1.00 6.28 13.71
CA THR A 85 1.95 7.14 13.00
C THR A 85 1.95 6.89 11.49
N SER A 86 2.12 7.96 10.72
CA SER A 86 2.36 7.93 9.27
C SER A 86 3.84 7.70 8.92
N GLY A 87 4.73 7.65 9.91
CA GLY A 87 6.18 7.55 9.74
C GLY A 87 6.65 6.33 8.94
N PHE A 88 5.84 5.27 8.87
CA PHE A 88 6.13 4.11 8.02
C PHE A 88 6.25 4.47 6.53
N ILE A 89 5.64 5.57 6.08
CA ILE A 89 5.74 6.07 4.69
C ILE A 89 7.17 6.55 4.39
N ALA A 90 7.90 7.05 5.41
CA ALA A 90 9.28 7.49 5.24
C ALA A 90 10.22 6.31 4.91
N GLU A 91 9.95 5.12 5.47
CA GLU A 91 10.74 3.91 5.25
C GLU A 91 10.64 3.40 3.80
N GLY A 92 9.53 3.68 3.11
CA GLY A 92 9.31 3.33 1.70
C GLY A 92 9.53 4.52 0.78
N LEU A 93 8.46 5.25 0.49
CA LEU A 93 8.47 6.39 -0.45
C LEU A 93 9.46 7.49 -0.01
N GLY A 94 9.61 7.73 1.30
CA GLY A 94 10.51 8.75 1.85
C GLY A 94 11.98 8.57 1.46
N ALA A 95 12.44 7.32 1.36
CA ALA A 95 13.79 7.01 0.91
C ALA A 95 14.08 7.49 -0.52
N PHE A 96 13.04 7.66 -1.34
CA PHE A 96 13.18 8.18 -2.72
C PHE A 96 13.25 9.71 -2.77
N PHE A 97 12.70 10.42 -1.78
CA PHE A 97 12.60 11.89 -1.75
C PHE A 97 13.49 12.53 -0.66
N ASP A 98 14.59 11.89 -0.28
CA ASP A 98 15.52 12.35 0.78
C ASP A 98 14.81 12.70 2.11
N GLY A 99 13.74 11.98 2.45
CA GLY A 99 13.02 12.14 3.71
C GLY A 99 12.05 13.33 3.78
N LEU A 100 11.93 14.17 2.73
CA LEU A 100 11.02 15.32 2.74
C LEU A 100 9.64 14.97 2.17
N ILE A 101 8.84 14.22 2.94
CA ILE A 101 7.47 13.85 2.56
C ILE A 101 6.49 14.24 3.66
N ILE A 102 5.66 15.24 3.41
CA ILE A 102 4.62 15.69 4.36
C ILE A 102 3.64 14.58 4.75
N LEU A 103 3.42 13.59 3.87
CA LEU A 103 2.58 12.43 4.14
C LEU A 103 3.19 11.47 5.18
N ALA A 104 4.49 11.56 5.46
CA ALA A 104 5.16 10.75 6.48
C ALA A 104 5.33 11.49 7.83
N MET A 105 4.80 12.72 7.93
CA MET A 105 4.89 13.57 9.12
C MET A 105 3.63 13.41 9.98
N ASP A 106 3.78 13.42 11.30
CA ASP A 106 2.70 13.33 12.28
C ASP A 106 2.59 14.61 13.12
N GLY A 107 1.36 15.08 13.37
CA GLY A 107 1.10 16.21 14.28
C GLY A 107 1.63 17.55 13.77
N GLU A 108 2.04 18.42 14.69
CA GLU A 108 2.70 19.69 14.36
C GLU A 108 4.19 19.43 14.09
N GLN A 109 4.60 19.54 12.83
CA GLN A 109 6.00 19.45 12.38
C GLN A 109 6.38 20.65 11.52
#